data_AF-V4B6Q3-F1
#
_entry.id   AF-V4B6Q3-F1
#
_cell.length_a   1.000
_cell.length_b   1.000
_cell.length_c   1.000
_cell.angle_alpha   90.00
_cell.angle_beta   90.00
_cell.angle_gamma   90.00
#
_symmetry.space_group_name_H-M   'P 1'
#
loop_
_entity.id
_entity.type
_entity.pdbx_description
1 polymer ?
#
loop_
_entity_poly.entity_id
_entity_poly.type
_entity_poly.pdbx_seq_one_letter_code
_entity_poly.pdbx_strand_id
1 'polypeptide(L)'
;SVRRRKTSARERNMRRLESNERERMRMHSLNDAFQGLREVIPHVNLERKLSKIETLALAKNYIKALTNVVCEMRGEFSPYKFQAPDPESKSEEEIKNTTDINGNENIDS
;
A
#
# COMPACT_ATOMS: atom_id res chain seq x y z
N SER A 1 -47.00 -15.57 11.59
CA SER A 1 -45.69 -14.92 11.85
C SER A 1 -44.59 -15.98 11.79
N VAL A 2 -43.75 -15.99 10.74
CA VAL A 2 -42.68 -16.98 10.56
C VAL A 2 -41.51 -16.60 11.47
N ARG A 3 -41.31 -17.34 12.57
CA ARG A 3 -40.14 -17.17 13.44
C ARG A 3 -38.88 -17.48 12.65
N ARG A 4 -38.05 -16.46 12.37
CA ARG A 4 -36.66 -16.65 11.92
C ARG A 4 -35.96 -17.60 12.90
N ARG A 5 -35.51 -18.77 12.43
CA ARG A 5 -34.65 -19.67 13.21
C ARG A 5 -33.40 -18.90 13.61
N LYS A 6 -33.14 -18.77 14.92
CA LYS A 6 -31.87 -18.22 15.42
C LYS A 6 -30.76 -19.19 15.01
N THR A 7 -29.77 -18.71 14.27
CA THR A 7 -28.60 -19.53 13.89
C THR A 7 -27.91 -20.08 15.13
N SER A 8 -27.34 -21.28 15.04
CA SER A 8 -26.63 -21.86 16.19
C SER A 8 -25.34 -21.09 16.46
N ALA A 9 -24.83 -21.12 17.70
CA ALA A 9 -23.54 -20.50 18.04
C ALA A 9 -22.40 -21.06 17.17
N ARG A 10 -22.44 -22.36 16.87
CA ARG A 10 -21.49 -23.04 15.98
C ARG A 10 -21.55 -22.48 14.55
N GLU A 11 -22.75 -22.28 14.02
CA GLU A 11 -22.95 -21.72 12.67
C GLU A 11 -22.48 -20.26 12.59
N ARG A 12 -22.74 -19.45 13.64
CA ARG A 12 -22.19 -18.09 13.72
C ARG A 12 -20.67 -18.08 13.73
N ASN A 13 -20.05 -18.97 14.50
CA ASN A 13 -18.59 -19.05 14.57
C ASN A 13 -17.98 -19.48 13.23
N MET A 14 -18.61 -20.44 12.53
CA MET A 14 -18.17 -20.87 11.20
C MET A 14 -18.19 -19.70 10.21
N ARG A 15 -19.31 -18.95 10.14
CA ARG A 15 -19.43 -17.79 9.25
C ARG A 15 -18.39 -16.70 9.56
N ARG A 16 -18.08 -16.49 10.84
CA ARG A 16 -17.03 -15.55 11.26
C ARG A 16 -15.65 -16.02 10.79
N LEU A 17 -15.34 -17.30 10.97
CA LEU A 17 -14.07 -17.87 10.54
C LEU A 17 -13.90 -17.77 9.01
N GLU A 18 -14.93 -18.12 8.25
CA GLU A 18 -14.94 -17.96 6.79
C GLU A 18 -14.78 -16.49 6.37
N SER A 19 -15.41 -15.56 7.08
CA SER A 19 -15.25 -14.13 6.80
C SER A 19 -13.83 -13.64 7.07
N ASN A 20 -13.23 -14.09 8.16
CA ASN A 20 -11.85 -13.75 8.50
C ASN A 20 -10.88 -14.30 7.46
N GLU A 21 -11.09 -15.54 7.00
CA GLU A 21 -10.26 -16.14 5.96
C GLU A 21 -10.34 -15.35 4.65
N ARG A 22 -11.55 -14.96 4.23
CA ARG A 22 -11.72 -14.14 3.04
C ARG A 22 -10.98 -12.80 3.13
N GLU A 23 -11.05 -12.13 4.27
CA GLU A 23 -10.35 -10.85 4.44
C GLU A 23 -8.83 -11.05 4.45
N ARG A 24 -8.34 -12.14 5.06
CA ARG A 24 -6.93 -12.52 5.02
C ARG A 24 -6.45 -12.70 3.58
N MET A 25 -7.17 -13.47 2.78
CA MET A 25 -6.85 -13.70 1.38
C MET A 25 -6.90 -12.41 0.54
N ARG A 26 -7.89 -11.56 0.79
CA ARG A 26 -7.96 -10.23 0.17
C ARG A 26 -6.73 -9.39 0.51
N MET A 27 -6.29 -9.42 1.77
CA MET A 27 -5.13 -8.66 2.23
C MET A 27 -3.82 -9.22 1.66
N HIS A 28 -3.69 -10.55 1.53
CA HIS A 28 -2.56 -11.18 0.84
C HIS A 28 -2.48 -10.69 -0.61
N SER A 29 -3.58 -10.76 -1.38
CA SER A 29 -3.61 -10.27 -2.76
C SER A 29 -3.24 -8.78 -2.87
N LEU A 30 -3.71 -7.95 -1.93
CA LEU A 30 -3.34 -6.54 -1.88
C LEU A 30 -1.85 -6.34 -1.61
N ASN A 31 -1.28 -7.07 -0.65
CA ASN A 31 0.13 -6.97 -0.29
C ASN A 31 1.04 -7.48 -1.41
N ASP A 32 0.63 -8.51 -2.15
CA ASP A 32 1.37 -9.03 -3.31
C ASP A 32 1.41 -7.99 -4.43
N ALA A 33 0.27 -7.36 -4.75
CA ALA A 33 0.23 -6.26 -5.72
C ALA A 33 1.10 -5.07 -5.26
N PHE A 34 1.09 -4.78 -3.96
CA PHE A 34 1.92 -3.72 -3.38
C PHE A 34 3.41 -4.03 -3.46
N GLN A 35 3.78 -5.31 -3.31
CA GLN A 35 5.16 -5.77 -3.46
C GLN A 35 5.61 -5.68 -4.92
N GLY A 36 4.79 -6.12 -5.87
CA GLY A 36 5.08 -5.94 -7.30
C GLY A 36 5.27 -4.48 -7.69
N LEU A 37 4.52 -3.55 -7.08
CA LEU A 37 4.72 -2.12 -7.27
C LEU A 37 6.10 -1.65 -6.76
N ARG A 38 6.59 -2.18 -5.63
CA ARG A 38 7.93 -1.81 -5.12
C ARG A 38 9.06 -2.25 -6.04
N GLU A 39 8.91 -3.40 -6.67
CA GLU A 39 9.93 -3.98 -7.55
C GLU A 39 10.20 -3.15 -8.81
N VAL A 40 9.20 -2.40 -9.27
CA VAL A 40 9.32 -1.55 -10.47
C VAL A 40 9.67 -0.10 -10.16
N ILE A 41 9.72 0.31 -8.88
CA ILE A 41 10.03 1.68 -8.49
C ILE A 41 11.54 1.83 -8.26
N PRO A 42 12.20 2.78 -8.97
CA PRO A 42 13.60 3.07 -8.71
C PRO A 42 13.77 3.72 -7.33
N HIS A 43 14.63 3.13 -6.49
CA HIS A 43 14.96 3.66 -5.17
C HIS A 43 16.41 3.32 -4.79
N VAL A 44 17.03 4.17 -3.96
CA VAL A 44 18.47 4.13 -3.64
C VAL A 44 18.90 2.93 -2.79
N ASN A 45 18.00 2.37 -1.97
CA ASN A 45 18.32 1.28 -1.05
C ASN A 45 17.51 0.03 -1.41
N LEU A 46 17.96 -0.72 -2.41
CA LEU A 46 17.30 -1.95 -2.91
C LEU A 46 17.08 -3.01 -1.83
N GLU A 47 17.92 -3.02 -0.78
CA GLU A 47 17.79 -3.93 0.36
C GLU A 47 16.69 -3.50 1.36
N ARG A 48 16.31 -2.22 1.37
CA ARG A 48 15.27 -1.68 2.28
C ARG A 48 13.93 -1.61 1.57
N LYS A 49 12.94 -2.31 2.12
CA LYS A 49 11.54 -2.17 1.68
C LYS A 49 10.99 -0.78 1.99
N LEU A 50 10.47 -0.11 0.97
CA LEU A 50 9.71 1.14 1.11
C LEU A 50 8.41 0.92 1.91
N SER A 51 8.06 1.88 2.76
CA SER A 51 6.75 1.91 3.42
C SER A 51 5.61 2.09 2.40
N LYS A 52 4.36 1.87 2.82
CA LYS A 52 3.20 2.03 1.92
C LYS A 52 3.09 3.45 1.38
N ILE A 53 3.29 4.45 2.21
CA ILE A 53 3.18 5.85 1.78
C ILE A 53 4.33 6.24 0.83
N GLU A 54 5.56 5.84 1.15
CA GLU A 54 6.73 6.09 0.30
C GLU A 54 6.57 5.44 -1.07
N THR A 55 6.13 4.18 -1.12
CA THR A 55 5.91 3.44 -2.36
C THR A 55 4.89 4.17 -3.25
N LEU A 56 3.77 4.63 -2.69
CA LEU A 56 2.76 5.38 -3.46
C LEU A 56 3.27 6.74 -3.93
N ALA A 57 4.01 7.46 -3.08
CA ALA A 57 4.59 8.75 -3.43
C ALA A 57 5.61 8.62 -4.57
N LEU A 58 6.53 7.66 -4.47
CA LEU A 58 7.53 7.39 -5.51
C LEU A 58 6.88 6.86 -6.79
N ALA A 59 5.89 5.96 -6.72
CA ALA A 59 5.17 5.47 -7.90
C ALA A 59 4.58 6.63 -8.72
N LYS A 60 3.88 7.54 -8.04
CA LYS A 60 3.29 8.73 -8.65
C LYS A 60 4.36 9.60 -9.33
N ASN A 61 5.48 9.85 -8.65
CA ASN A 61 6.57 10.66 -9.18
C ASN A 61 7.28 9.97 -10.34
N TYR A 62 7.41 8.64 -10.29
CA TYR A 62 8.03 7.86 -11.34
C TYR A 62 7.20 7.88 -12.62
N ILE A 63 5.87 7.73 -12.53
CA ILE A 63 4.96 7.91 -13.68
C ILE A 63 5.14 9.31 -14.29
N LYS A 64 5.16 10.37 -13.47
CA LYS A 64 5.39 11.73 -13.97
C LYS A 64 6.72 11.88 -14.69
N ALA A 65 7.80 11.33 -14.13
CA ALA A 65 9.12 11.36 -14.74
C ALA A 65 9.15 10.65 -16.09
N LEU A 66 8.62 9.43 -16.17
CA LEU A 66 8.57 8.66 -17.40
C LEU A 66 7.73 9.36 -18.47
N THR A 67 6.59 9.95 -18.10
CA THR A 67 5.77 10.72 -19.05
C THR A 67 6.54 11.90 -19.63
N ASN A 68 7.27 12.64 -18.79
CA ASN A 68 8.10 13.75 -19.26
C ASN A 68 9.20 13.29 -20.22
N VAL A 69 9.89 12.19 -19.91
CA VAL A 69 10.92 11.60 -20.77
C VAL A 69 10.33 11.23 -22.13
N VAL A 70 9.13 10.63 -22.15
CA VAL A 70 8.45 10.28 -23.41
C VAL A 70 8.05 11.52 -24.21
N CYS A 71 7.56 12.58 -23.58
CA CYS A 71 7.24 13.85 -24.25
C CYS A 71 8.51 14.50 -24.82
N GLU A 72 9.60 14.54 -24.06
CA GLU A 72 10.88 15.09 -24.51
C GLU A 72 11.42 14.34 -25.73
N MET A 73 11.37 13.00 -25.72
CA MET A 73 11.74 12.17 -26.87
C MET A 73 10.90 12.45 -28.13
N ARG A 74 9.69 12.98 -27.97
CA ARG A 74 8.79 13.37 -29.06
C ARG A 74 8.93 14.84 -29.48
N GLY A 75 9.77 15.61 -28.80
CA GLY A 75 9.87 17.07 -28.98
C GLY A 75 8.64 17.83 -28.46
N GLU A 76 7.85 17.21 -27.58
CA GLU A 76 6.66 17.81 -26.98
C GLU A 76 7.01 18.51 -25.65
N PHE A 77 6.12 19.40 -25.21
CA PHE A 77 6.26 20.05 -23.91
C PHE A 77 6.01 19.05 -22.77
N SER A 78 6.94 19.00 -21.82
CA SER A 78 6.85 18.19 -20.61
C SER A 78 5.72 18.68 -19.68
N PRO A 79 4.65 17.90 -19.47
CA PRO A 79 3.47 18.36 -18.74
C PRO A 79 3.66 18.44 -17.22
N TYR A 80 4.64 17.73 -16.66
CA TYR A 80 4.86 17.70 -15.21
C TYR A 80 6.12 18.46 -14.82
N LYS A 81 5.97 19.48 -13.97
CA LYS A 81 7.11 20.12 -13.31
C LYS A 81 7.49 19.30 -12.07
N PHE A 82 8.77 18.94 -11.95
CA PHE A 82 9.32 18.54 -10.65
C PHE A 82 9.47 19.80 -9.80
N GLN A 83 8.45 20.13 -9.01
CA GLN A 83 8.62 21.10 -7.93
C GLN A 83 9.55 20.47 -6.89
N ALA A 84 10.52 21.25 -6.42
CA ALA A 84 11.27 20.92 -5.21
C ALA A 84 10.26 20.54 -4.11
N PRO A 85 10.58 19.55 -3.25
CA PRO A 85 9.65 19.08 -2.24
C PRO A 85 9.10 20.27 -1.45
N ASP A 86 7.77 20.34 -1.38
CA ASP A 86 7.04 21.36 -0.64
C ASP A 86 7.52 21.36 0.81
N PRO A 87 7.94 22.51 1.39
CA PRO A 87 8.36 22.60 2.78
C PRO A 87 7.29 22.16 3.80
N GLU A 88 6.01 22.04 3.41
CA GLU A 88 4.94 21.48 4.26
C GLU A 88 4.78 19.95 4.14
N SER A 89 5.58 19.29 3.30
CA SER A 89 5.75 17.85 3.35
C SER A 89 6.43 17.51 4.68
N LYS A 90 5.67 16.99 5.65
CA LYS A 90 6.21 16.54 6.94
C LYS A 90 7.56 15.83 6.75
N SER A 91 8.55 16.29 7.51
CA SER A 91 9.93 15.80 7.44
C SER A 91 10.00 14.28 7.54
N GLU A 92 11.00 13.69 6.90
CA GLU A 92 11.28 12.24 6.93
C GLU A 92 11.42 11.68 8.37
N GLU A 93 11.65 12.54 9.37
CA GLU A 93 11.67 12.20 10.79
C GLU A 93 10.28 12.10 11.43
N GLU A 94 9.29 12.90 11.03
CA GLU A 94 7.92 12.81 11.58
C GLU A 94 7.19 11.54 11.12
N ILE A 95 7.51 11.03 9.93
CA ILE A 95 6.89 9.80 9.41
C ILE A 95 7.39 8.57 10.18
N LYS A 96 8.62 8.59 10.72
CA LYS A 96 9.11 7.49 11.58
C LYS A 96 8.31 7.40 12.89
N ASN A 97 7.85 8.53 13.43
CA ASN A 97 7.16 8.61 14.72
C ASN A 97 5.71 8.11 14.69
N THR A 98 5.14 7.77 13.52
CA THR A 98 3.80 7.14 13.44
C THR A 98 3.86 5.60 13.38
N THR A 99 5.04 4.99 13.46
CA THR A 99 5.23 3.55 13.16
C THR A 99 4.93 2.62 14.35
N ASP A 100 4.57 3.13 15.52
CA ASP A 100 4.29 2.31 16.71
C ASP A 100 2.82 1.88 16.87
N ILE A 101 2.05 1.79 15.79
CA ILE A 101 0.71 1.18 15.85
C ILE A 101 0.61 0.04 14.83
N ASN A 102 0.83 -1.17 15.37
CA ASN A 102 0.46 -2.50 14.88
C ASN A 102 1.36 -3.17 13.83
N GLY A 103 2.35 -3.88 14.36
CA GLY A 103 3.04 -4.97 13.68
C GLY A 103 3.52 -6.09 14.61
N ASN A 104 2.97 -6.20 15.83
CA ASN A 104 3.32 -7.29 16.75
C ASN A 104 2.32 -8.45 16.57
N GLU A 105 2.50 -9.22 15.49
CA GLU A 105 2.03 -10.61 15.43
C GLU A 105 3.24 -11.51 15.71
N ASN A 106 3.49 -11.75 17.00
CA ASN A 106 4.10 -13.00 17.43
C ASN A 106 3.13 -14.12 17.03
N ILE A 107 3.40 -14.78 15.91
CA ILE A 107 2.90 -16.11 15.63
C ILE A 107 4.12 -17.03 15.75
N ASP A 108 4.41 -17.43 16.98
CA ASP A 108 4.94 -18.77 17.25
C ASP A 108 4.61 -19.19 18.69
N SER A 109 4.29 -20.49 18.84
CA SER A 109 3.69 -21.24 19.98
C SER A 109 2.16 -21.21 20.13
#